data_AF-A0A232FLH4-F1
#
_entry.id   AF-A0A232FLH4-F1
#
_cell.length_a   1.000
_cell.length_b   1.000
_cell.length_c   1.000
_cell.angle_alpha   90.00
_cell.angle_beta   90.00
_cell.angle_gamma   90.00
#
_symmetry.space_group_name_H-M   'P 1'
#
loop_
_entity.id
_entity.type
_entity.pdbx_description
1 polymer ?
#
loop_
_entity_poly.entity_id
_entity_poly.type
_entity_poly.pdbx_seq_one_letter_code
_entity_poly.pdbx_strand_id
1 'polypeptide(L)'
;MFYLLRPEETLKMAVKLESVHPGRTRYLVVVSCTGRQDAEESCLLGIDCNDRATVGLVLRVLADTAITLDGDGGFSVSVCGCQHIFKPVSVQAMW
;
A
#
# COMPACT_ATOMS: atom_id res chain seq x y z
N MET A 1 13.22 -2.99 13.07
CA MET A 1 11.79 -2.61 13.11
C MET A 1 11.15 -2.54 11.72
N PHE A 2 11.90 -2.38 10.61
CA PHE A 2 11.34 -2.54 9.25
C PHE A 2 12.33 -3.26 8.33
N TYR A 3 12.49 -4.58 8.50
CA TYR A 3 13.23 -5.41 7.53
C TYR A 3 12.28 -5.99 6.46
N LEU A 4 11.18 -5.29 6.18
CA LEU A 4 10.21 -5.75 5.18
C LEU A 4 10.64 -5.38 3.77
N LEU A 5 11.33 -4.25 3.61
CA LEU A 5 11.79 -3.76 2.33
C LEU A 5 13.27 -4.04 2.14
N ARG A 6 13.65 -4.19 0.87
CA ARG A 6 15.04 -4.25 0.46
C ARG A 6 15.67 -2.86 0.57
N PRO A 7 17.01 -2.76 0.74
CA PRO A 7 17.69 -1.46 0.83
C PRO A 7 17.46 -0.52 -0.37
N GLU A 8 17.15 -1.08 -1.54
CA GLU A 8 16.92 -0.33 -2.78
C GLU A 8 15.47 0.16 -2.93
N GLU A 9 14.57 -0.28 -2.05
CA GLU A 9 13.16 0.07 -2.07
C GLU A 9 12.88 1.27 -1.17
N THR A 10 12.08 2.21 -1.67
CA THR A 10 11.74 3.46 -0.97
C THR A 10 10.26 3.50 -0.62
N LEU A 11 9.93 3.73 0.65
CA LEU A 11 8.59 4.12 1.07
C LEU A 11 8.30 5.55 0.60
N LYS A 12 7.26 5.74 -0.20
CA LYS A 12 6.83 7.06 -0.68
C LYS A 12 5.68 7.63 0.15
N MET A 13 4.77 6.76 0.57
CA MET A 13 3.57 7.15 1.31
C MET A 13 3.07 5.99 2.16
N ALA A 14 2.51 6.29 3.32
CA ALA A 14 1.80 5.34 4.16
C ALA A 14 0.41 5.87 4.48
N VAL A 15 -0.61 5.07 4.18
CA VAL A 15 -2.01 5.34 4.51
C VAL A 15 -2.40 4.39 5.65
N LYS A 16 -2.71 4.93 6.82
CA LYS A 16 -3.33 4.13 7.88
C LYS A 16 -4.76 3.82 7.46
N LEU A 17 -5.13 2.55 7.52
CA LEU A 17 -6.46 2.08 7.17
C LEU A 17 -7.29 1.78 8.41
N GLU A 18 -8.60 1.85 8.27
CA GLU A 18 -9.51 1.27 9.24
C GLU A 18 -9.26 -0.24 9.36
N SER A 19 -9.38 -0.76 10.57
CA SER A 19 -9.23 -2.18 10.87
C SER A 19 -10.40 -2.65 11.71
N VAL A 20 -11.07 -3.70 11.25
CA VAL A 20 -12.12 -4.41 12.00
C VAL A 20 -11.54 -5.32 13.09
N HIS A 21 -10.22 -5.52 13.11
CA HIS A 21 -9.53 -6.37 14.07
C HIS A 21 -8.95 -5.50 15.20
N PRO A 22 -9.47 -5.60 16.44
CA PRO A 22 -8.97 -4.83 17.57
C PRO A 22 -7.46 -5.03 17.78
N GLY A 23 -6.75 -3.95 18.09
CA GLY A 23 -5.29 -3.98 18.35
C GLY A 23 -4.41 -4.15 17.10
N ARG A 24 -4.99 -4.37 15.92
CA ARG A 24 -4.25 -4.44 14.66
C ARG A 24 -4.25 -3.11 13.93
N THR A 25 -3.07 -2.57 13.69
CA THR A 25 -2.91 -1.38 12.83
C THR A 25 -2.55 -1.83 11.42
N ARG A 26 -3.35 -1.41 10.44
CA ARG A 26 -3.13 -1.74 9.04
C ARG A 26 -2.70 -0.50 8.26
N TYR A 27 -1.70 -0.67 7.41
CA TYR A 27 -1.24 0.36 6.49
C TYR A 27 -1.35 -0.14 5.05
N LEU A 28 -1.75 0.75 4.14
CA LEU A 28 -1.44 0.63 2.73
C LEU A 28 -0.26 1.54 2.44
N VAL A 29 0.80 0.97 1.90
CA VAL A 29 2.07 1.68 1.68
C VAL A 29 2.39 1.71 0.20
N VAL A 30 2.72 2.89 -0.32
CA VAL A 30 3.30 3.05 -1.65
C VAL A 30 4.81 2.84 -1.53
N VAL A 31 5.31 1.81 -2.20
CA VAL A 31 6.75 1.51 -2.29
C VAL A 31 7.18 1.65 -3.74
N SER A 32 8.31 2.31 -3.97
CA SER A 32 8.94 2.35 -5.28
C SER A 32 10.36 1.80 -5.26
N CYS A 33 10.82 1.36 -6.42
CA CYS A 33 12.20 0.98 -6.67
C CYS A 33 12.58 1.32 -8.11
N THR A 34 13.87 1.43 -8.38
CA THR A 34 14.37 1.56 -9.76
C THR A 34 14.45 0.16 -10.38
N GLY A 35 13.63 -0.06 -11.41
CA GLY A 35 13.56 -1.32 -12.14
C GLY A 35 14.76 -1.54 -13.07
N ARG A 36 14.76 -2.69 -13.77
CA ARG A 36 15.87 -3.12 -14.65
C ARG A 36 16.11 -2.21 -15.86
N GLN A 37 15.15 -1.38 -16.22
CA GLN A 37 15.21 -0.46 -17.36
C GLN A 37 15.48 0.99 -16.92
N ASP A 38 16.04 1.19 -15.71
CA ASP A 38 16.21 2.50 -15.08
C ASP A 38 14.91 3.32 -14.97
N ALA A 39 13.76 2.63 -14.98
CA ALA A 39 12.45 3.20 -14.80
C ALA A 39 11.98 2.99 -13.35
N GLU A 40 11.30 3.99 -12.78
CA GLU A 40 10.68 3.85 -11.46
C GLU A 40 9.48 2.89 -11.57
N GLU A 41 9.53 1.81 -10.80
CA GLU A 41 8.43 0.87 -10.63
C GLU A 41 7.82 1.06 -9.24
N SER A 42 6.51 0.87 -9.10
CA SER A 42 5.80 1.05 -7.83
C SER A 42 4.81 -0.08 -7.55
N CYS A 43 4.62 -0.34 -6.26
CA CYS A 43 3.59 -1.25 -5.78
C CYS A 43 2.94 -0.70 -4.50
N LEU A 44 1.74 -1.22 -4.21
CA LEU A 44 1.05 -1.01 -2.95
C LEU A 44 1.25 -2.25 -2.08
N LEU A 45 1.74 -2.04 -0.86
CA LEU A 45 1.87 -3.09 0.15
C LEU A 45 0.82 -2.90 1.23
N GLY A 46 0.04 -3.93 1.52
CA GLY A 46 -0.78 -4.00 2.73
C GLY A 46 0.06 -4.56 3.87
N ILE A 47 0.36 -3.72 4.85
CA ILE A 47 1.19 -4.06 6.01
C ILE A 47 0.32 -4.10 7.25
N ASP A 48 0.35 -5.23 7.96
CA ASP A 48 -0.26 -5.39 9.27
C ASP A 48 0.81 -5.27 10.36
N CYS A 49 0.63 -4.31 11.27
CA CYS A 49 1.49 -4.03 12.40
C CYS A 49 0.80 -4.44 13.71
N ASN A 50 1.26 -5.55 14.29
CA ASN A 50 0.96 -6.02 15.65
C ASN A 50 2.28 -6.10 16.44
N ASP A 51 2.56 -7.23 17.12
CA ASP A 51 3.87 -7.53 17.72
C ASP A 51 5.01 -7.56 16.69
N ARG A 52 4.67 -7.86 15.42
CA ARG A 52 5.57 -7.83 14.27
C ARG A 52 4.85 -7.25 13.05
N ALA A 53 5.61 -6.64 12.15
CA ALA A 53 5.12 -6.15 10.87
C ALA A 53 5.12 -7.29 9.83
N THR A 54 4.03 -7.45 9.10
CA THR A 54 3.86 -8.48 8.06
C THR A 54 3.23 -7.89 6.80
N VAL A 55 3.60 -8.40 5.63
CA VAL A 55 2.97 -8.04 4.36
C VAL A 55 1.85 -9.03 4.09
N GLY A 56 0.61 -8.55 4.05
CA GLY A 56 -0.59 -9.34 3.76
C GLY A 56 -1.16 -9.11 2.37
N LEU A 57 -0.71 -8.07 1.66
CA LEU A 57 -1.16 -7.72 0.32
C LEU A 57 -0.02 -7.10 -0.48
N VAL A 58 0.08 -7.45 -1.76
CA VAL A 58 0.98 -6.81 -2.72
C VAL A 58 0.19 -6.56 -4.00
N LEU A 59 0.02 -5.29 -4.37
CA LEU A 59 -0.60 -4.89 -5.63
C LEU A 59 0.43 -4.15 -6.47
N ARG A 60 0.75 -4.70 -7.64
CA ARG A 60 1.62 -4.00 -8.60
C ARG A 60 0.85 -2.83 -9.20
N VAL A 61 1.51 -1.69 -9.37
CA VAL A 61 0.96 -0.59 -10.17
C VAL A 61 1.33 -0.86 -11.63
N LEU A 62 0.32 -1.16 -12.43
CA LEU A 62 0.40 -1.51 -13.84
C LEU A 62 -0.42 -0.53 -14.68
N ALA A 63 -0.30 -0.62 -16.00
CA ALA A 63 -1.01 0.27 -16.93
C ALA A 63 -2.55 0.19 -16.81
N ASP A 64 -3.09 -0.95 -16.38
CA ASP A 64 -4.52 -1.18 -16.15
C ASP A 64 -4.95 -0.86 -14.71
N THR A 65 -4.06 -0.34 -13.86
CA THR A 65 -4.41 0.06 -12.50
C THR A 65 -5.35 1.25 -12.52
N ALA A 66 -6.55 1.07 -12.00
CA ALA A 66 -7.56 2.12 -11.86
C ALA A 66 -7.84 2.39 -10.38
N ILE A 67 -7.98 3.67 -10.02
CA ILE A 67 -8.36 4.09 -8.67
C ILE A 67 -9.70 4.82 -8.77
N THR A 68 -10.66 4.43 -7.95
CA THR A 68 -11.97 5.08 -7.84
C THR A 68 -12.20 5.54 -6.42
N LEU A 69 -12.83 6.71 -6.25
CA LEU A 69 -13.26 7.18 -4.94
C LEU A 69 -14.65 6.63 -4.64
N ASP A 70 -14.85 6.16 -3.42
CA ASP A 70 -16.15 5.74 -2.92
C ASP A 70 -16.84 6.93 -2.24
N GLY A 71 -18.17 7.04 -2.38
CA GLY A 71 -18.94 8.17 -1.84
C GLY A 71 -19.01 8.24 -0.30
N ASP A 72 -18.44 7.27 0.40
CA ASP A 72 -18.38 7.17 1.86
C ASP A 72 -17.00 7.54 2.44
N GLY A 73 -16.10 8.09 1.61
CA GLY A 73 -14.75 8.49 2.01
C GLY A 73 -13.68 7.40 1.83
N GLY A 74 -14.04 6.24 1.27
CA GLY A 74 -13.10 5.21 0.83
C GLY A 74 -12.54 5.42 -0.57
N PHE A 75 -11.69 4.48 -0.99
CA PHE A 75 -11.27 4.33 -2.38
C PHE A 75 -11.09 2.86 -2.73
N SER A 76 -11.28 2.52 -4.01
CA SER A 76 -10.99 1.21 -4.55
C SER A 76 -9.80 1.26 -5.51
N VAL A 77 -8.97 0.23 -5.48
CA VAL A 77 -7.89 0.00 -6.44
C VAL A 77 -8.23 -1.26 -7.22
N SER A 78 -8.30 -1.15 -8.54
CA SER A 78 -8.55 -2.26 -9.44
C SER A 78 -7.31 -2.50 -10.30
N VAL A 79 -6.83 -3.75 -10.36
CA VAL A 79 -5.68 -4.15 -11.19
C VAL A 79 -5.79 -5.64 -11.53
N CYS A 80 -5.45 -6.04 -12.76
CA CYS A 80 -5.54 -7.42 -13.23
C CYS A 80 -6.93 -8.06 -13.02
N GLY A 81 -8.00 -7.26 -13.10
CA GLY A 81 -9.38 -7.74 -12.86
C GLY A 81 -9.77 -7.97 -11.40
N CYS A 82 -8.87 -7.69 -10.44
CA CYS A 82 -9.14 -7.74 -9.01
C CYS A 82 -9.41 -6.34 -8.46
N GLN A 83 -10.42 -6.19 -7.61
CA GLN A 83 -10.75 -4.93 -6.94
C GLN A 83 -10.51 -5.04 -5.42
N HIS A 84 -9.86 -4.03 -4.85
CA HIS A 84 -9.56 -3.91 -3.43
C HIS A 84 -10.08 -2.58 -2.89
N ILE A 85 -10.87 -2.61 -1.82
CA ILE A 85 -11.46 -1.42 -1.19
C ILE A 85 -10.69 -1.07 0.09
N PHE A 86 -10.42 0.22 0.27
CA PHE A 86 -9.65 0.74 1.38
C PHE A 86 -10.38 1.93 2.02
N LYS A 87 -10.42 1.95 3.36
CA LYS A 87 -10.98 3.06 4.15
C LYS A 87 -9.84 3.79 4.87
N PRO A 88 -9.43 4.99 4.42
CA PRO A 88 -8.31 5.71 5.01
C PRO A 88 -8.68 6.40 6.33
N VAL A 89 -7.77 6.36 7.29
CA VAL A 89 -7.85 7.10 8.56
C VAL A 89 -6.91 8.29 8.56
N SER A 90 -5.69 8.11 8.03
CA SER A 90 -4.67 9.16 7.94
C SER A 90 -3.66 8.84 6.85
N VAL A 91 -3.01 9.87 6.30
CA VAL A 91 -1.99 9.74 5.27
C VAL A 91 -0.69 10.41 5.75
N GLN A 92 0.44 9.75 5.50
CA GLN A 92 1.77 10.30 5.70
C GLN A 92 2.58 10.17 4.42
N ALA A 93 3.03 11.30 3.88
CA ALA A 93 4.00 11.33 2.80
C ALA A 93 5.42 11.21 3.37
N MET A 94 6.27 10.45 2.70
CA MET A 94 7.69 10.32 3.03
C MET A 94 8.51 11.11 2.00
N TRP A 95 9.56 11.77 2.45
CA TRP A 95 10.41 12.67 1.67
C TRP A 95 11.85 12.15 1.65
#